data_AF-A0A821FRZ2-F1
#
_entry.id   AF-A0A821FRZ2-F1
#
_cell.length_a   1.000
_cell.length_b   1.000
_cell.length_c   1.000
_cell.angle_alpha   90.00
_cell.angle_beta   90.00
_cell.angle_gamma   90.00
#
_symmetry.space_group_name_H-M   'P 1'
#
loop_
_entity.id
_entity.type
_entity.pdbx_description
1 polymer ?
#
loop_
_entity_poly.entity_id
_entity_poly.type
_entity_poly.pdbx_seq_one_letter_code
_entity_poly.pdbx_strand_id
1 'polypeptide(L)'
;MSSYRRHIASNQLEICIGNVSYQTEPHTLLTYFEQFGTIDHYNFTSPDGGGYVFITYINRKSIDRCLASRPHRLDGQHLYVKRAIQFNADYPREHIDSSRDLMIVVDSINVDEKFLKGLREYFSSYGTLYACKYCHEVNFDYILVEFADYDQVDRIILDKPHYFNDYELNVMKCISANKILMNKKYSSKENSSIKQDSIDIDDDYKFLNFELNLKNNSFLKKTDLISEHKLEKEVHRLQNFLKQIIEDFNIKRKQLEDDCCEQLRKLNENADKTHQLQQDLEQEYSKLLVEYESLKLENEALNEQYIMTELENFEITSYYEQILIEEKAKTAQYEAEYTEKLQLLYKNDSHPSSSSCSTNASRTSTSLSPPAIPDGDDDDE
;
A
#
# COMPACT_ATOMS: atom_id res chain seq x y z
N MET A 1 7.46 27.86 -27.05
CA MET A 1 6.82 26.54 -27.23
C MET A 1 7.38 25.51 -26.25
N SER A 2 7.09 25.59 -24.93
CA SER A 2 7.64 24.59 -23.98
C SER A 2 6.82 24.32 -22.71
N SER A 3 5.56 24.74 -22.61
CA SER A 3 4.73 24.51 -21.41
C SER A 3 3.59 23.50 -21.61
N TYR A 4 3.23 23.15 -22.84
CA TYR A 4 2.00 22.37 -23.11
C TYR A 4 2.22 20.86 -23.31
N ARG A 5 3.47 20.40 -23.40
CA ARG A 5 3.78 19.00 -23.79
C ARG A 5 4.02 18.04 -22.62
N ARG A 6 3.93 18.49 -21.37
CA ARG A 6 4.15 17.66 -20.16
C ARG A 6 2.86 17.13 -19.51
N HIS A 7 1.68 17.62 -19.91
CA HIS A 7 0.44 17.47 -19.14
C HIS A 7 -0.28 16.11 -19.24
N ILE A 8 0.16 15.17 -20.09
CA ILE A 8 -0.57 13.91 -20.31
C ILE A 8 0.04 12.73 -19.52
N ALA A 9 1.31 12.82 -19.09
CA ALA A 9 1.97 11.76 -18.32
C ALA A 9 2.01 12.02 -16.79
N SER A 10 1.64 13.22 -16.32
CA SER A 10 1.89 13.65 -14.93
C SER A 10 0.81 13.27 -13.91
N ASN A 11 -0.38 12.85 -14.33
CA ASN A 11 -1.51 12.69 -13.39
C ASN A 11 -1.39 11.48 -12.46
N GLN A 12 -0.55 10.50 -12.79
CA GLN A 12 -0.31 9.35 -11.92
C GLN A 12 0.58 9.69 -10.73
N LEU A 13 1.21 10.87 -10.74
CA LEU A 13 2.17 11.34 -9.73
C LEU A 13 1.65 12.52 -8.91
N GLU A 14 0.37 12.86 -9.02
CA GLU A 14 -0.23 13.99 -8.34
C GLU A 14 -1.31 13.56 -7.34
N ILE A 15 -1.33 14.23 -6.18
CA ILE A 15 -2.40 14.15 -5.19
C ILE A 15 -3.18 15.46 -5.14
N CYS A 16 -4.47 15.34 -4.82
CA CYS A 16 -5.37 16.46 -4.56
C CYS A 16 -5.68 16.49 -3.06
N ILE A 17 -5.47 17.65 -2.44
CA ILE A 17 -5.67 17.91 -1.02
C ILE A 17 -6.78 18.94 -0.90
N GLY A 18 -7.86 18.56 -0.22
CA GLY A 18 -8.99 19.43 0.12
C GLY A 18 -9.07 19.67 1.63
N ASN A 19 -9.92 20.64 2.00
CA ASN A 19 -10.13 21.06 3.38
C ASN A 19 -8.85 21.52 4.09
N VAL A 20 -8.01 22.26 3.36
CA VAL A 20 -6.85 22.95 3.93
C VAL A 20 -7.35 24.23 4.63
N SER A 21 -6.84 24.51 5.82
CA SER A 21 -7.23 25.70 6.58
C SER A 21 -6.80 26.97 5.84
N TYR A 22 -7.64 28.01 5.89
CA TYR A 22 -7.30 29.34 5.39
C TYR A 22 -6.07 29.96 6.07
N GLN A 23 -5.72 29.46 7.26
CA GLN A 23 -4.56 29.91 8.04
C GLN A 23 -3.29 29.11 7.72
N THR A 24 -3.41 27.99 7.01
CA THR A 24 -2.25 27.15 6.68
C THR A 24 -1.46 27.82 5.57
N GLU A 25 -0.24 28.25 5.89
CA GLU A 25 0.69 28.79 4.91
C GLU A 25 1.14 27.70 3.91
N PRO A 26 1.29 28.03 2.61
CA PRO A 26 1.78 27.10 1.58
C PRO A 26 3.04 26.33 1.99
N HIS A 27 4.00 27.01 2.63
CA HIS A 27 5.26 26.39 3.05
C HIS A 27 5.05 25.33 4.15
N THR A 28 4.13 25.56 5.08
CA THR A 28 3.79 24.60 6.15
C THR A 28 3.16 23.35 5.57
N LEU A 29 2.22 23.52 4.62
CA LEU A 29 1.59 22.40 3.92
C LEU A 29 2.61 21.56 3.16
N LEU A 30 3.49 22.20 2.38
CA LEU A 30 4.52 21.50 1.60
C LEU A 30 5.48 20.74 2.51
N THR A 31 6.00 21.39 3.56
CA THR A 31 6.88 20.75 4.55
C THR A 31 6.23 19.51 5.18
N TYR A 32 4.93 19.56 5.47
CA TYR A 32 4.20 18.39 5.97
C TYR A 32 4.14 17.25 4.95
N PHE A 33 3.88 17.54 3.67
CA PHE A 33 3.76 16.51 2.63
C PHE A 33 5.12 16.00 2.09
N GLU A 34 6.22 16.72 2.32
CA GLU A 34 7.59 16.27 2.00
C GLU A 34 8.01 15.02 2.77
N GLN A 35 7.43 14.76 3.95
CA GLN A 35 7.73 13.55 4.74
C GLN A 35 7.38 12.24 3.99
N PHE A 36 6.47 12.30 3.01
CA PHE A 36 6.09 11.15 2.20
C PHE A 36 6.96 10.97 0.95
N GLY A 37 7.73 11.99 0.58
CA GLY A 37 8.73 11.96 -0.48
C GLY A 37 8.98 13.31 -1.14
N THR A 38 9.92 13.34 -2.08
CA THR A 38 10.33 14.56 -2.77
C THR A 38 9.22 15.10 -3.68
N ILE A 39 8.81 16.34 -3.42
CA ILE A 39 7.85 17.09 -4.23
C ILE A 39 8.56 17.66 -5.46
N ASP A 40 7.97 17.49 -6.64
CA ASP A 40 8.44 18.08 -7.90
C ASP A 40 7.80 19.46 -8.11
N HIS A 41 6.47 19.51 -8.12
CA HIS A 41 5.68 20.71 -8.38
C HIS A 41 4.43 20.76 -7.49
N TYR A 42 3.90 21.96 -7.26
CA TYR A 42 2.66 22.16 -6.52
C TYR A 42 1.81 23.26 -7.16
N ASN A 43 0.49 23.19 -6.96
CA ASN A 43 -0.46 24.17 -7.47
C ASN A 43 -1.55 24.44 -6.44
N PHE A 44 -1.66 25.70 -6.01
CA PHE A 44 -2.70 26.17 -5.08
C PHE A 44 -3.86 26.76 -5.89
N THR A 45 -5.04 26.17 -5.80
CA THR A 45 -6.26 26.76 -6.36
C THR A 45 -6.92 27.65 -5.30
N SER A 46 -7.27 28.89 -5.68
CA SER A 46 -7.50 30.07 -4.80
C SER A 46 -8.30 29.82 -3.50
N PRO A 47 -8.00 30.58 -2.41
CA PRO A 47 -8.57 30.37 -1.08
C PRO A 47 -10.04 30.75 -0.91
N ASP A 48 -10.63 31.63 -1.73
CA ASP A 48 -11.90 32.33 -1.44
C ASP A 48 -13.18 31.45 -1.31
N GLY A 49 -13.06 30.13 -1.28
CA GLY A 49 -14.20 29.21 -1.12
C GLY A 49 -13.83 27.74 -0.87
N GLY A 50 -12.84 27.47 -0.02
CA GLY A 50 -12.44 26.09 0.33
C GLY A 50 -11.57 25.42 -0.75
N GLY A 51 -10.48 26.09 -1.11
CA GLY A 51 -9.57 25.69 -2.19
C GLY A 51 -8.99 24.28 -2.10
N TYR A 52 -8.47 23.81 -3.23
CA TYR A 52 -7.74 22.55 -3.37
C TYR A 52 -6.27 22.82 -3.65
N VAL A 53 -5.41 21.98 -3.10
CA VAL A 53 -3.97 21.99 -3.38
C VAL A 53 -3.59 20.72 -4.10
N PHE A 54 -2.85 20.87 -5.19
CA PHE A 54 -2.28 19.75 -5.92
C PHE A 54 -0.78 19.67 -5.62
N ILE A 55 -0.31 18.47 -5.30
CA ILE A 55 1.11 18.19 -5.08
C ILE A 55 1.51 17.04 -6.00
N THR A 56 2.48 17.30 -6.87
CA THR A 56 3.11 16.28 -7.71
C THR A 56 4.41 15.81 -7.07
N TYR A 57 4.54 14.51 -6.85
CA TYR A 57 5.77 13.89 -6.36
C TYR A 57 6.67 13.43 -7.52
N ILE A 58 7.97 13.31 -7.28
CA ILE A 58 8.91 12.71 -8.25
C ILE A 58 8.63 11.21 -8.42
N ASN A 59 8.24 10.52 -7.34
CA ASN A 59 8.08 9.07 -7.30
C ASN A 59 6.65 8.66 -6.96
N ARG A 60 6.09 7.70 -7.71
CA ARG A 60 4.75 7.15 -7.47
C ARG A 60 4.60 6.55 -6.06
N LYS A 61 5.65 5.92 -5.54
CA LYS A 61 5.69 5.35 -4.18
C LYS A 61 5.43 6.40 -3.10
N SER A 62 5.72 7.68 -3.34
CA SER A 62 5.43 8.77 -2.39
C SER A 62 3.93 8.95 -2.19
N ILE A 63 3.14 8.81 -3.25
CA ILE A 63 1.67 8.85 -3.17
C ILE A 63 1.15 7.69 -2.35
N ASP A 64 1.64 6.47 -2.64
CA ASP A 64 1.18 5.28 -1.94
C ASP A 64 1.47 5.39 -0.43
N ARG A 65 2.65 5.92 -0.05
CA ARG A 65 2.97 6.22 1.36
C ARG A 65 2.06 7.29 1.96
N CYS A 66 1.84 8.38 1.23
CA CYS A 66 0.95 9.45 1.68
C CYS A 66 -0.45 8.88 1.95
N LEU A 67 -1.06 8.21 0.98
CA LEU A 67 -2.42 7.69 1.10
C LEU A 67 -2.54 6.54 2.11
N ALA A 68 -1.48 5.75 2.33
CA ALA A 68 -1.45 4.75 3.41
C ALA A 68 -1.41 5.39 4.81
N SER A 69 -0.89 6.62 4.94
CA SER A 69 -0.80 7.34 6.22
C SER A 69 -2.03 8.20 6.56
N ARG A 70 -3.14 8.04 5.81
CA ARG A 70 -4.42 8.64 6.17
C ARG A 70 -4.92 8.06 7.52
N PRO A 71 -5.63 8.85 8.35
CA PRO A 71 -6.08 10.22 8.11
C PRO A 71 -4.98 11.27 8.32
N HIS A 72 -4.93 12.29 7.46
CA HIS A 72 -4.02 13.42 7.60
C HIS A 72 -4.62 14.54 8.43
N ARG A 73 -3.79 15.18 9.26
CA ARG A 73 -4.14 16.35 10.06
C ARG A 73 -3.06 17.40 10.00
N LEU A 74 -3.47 18.65 9.79
CA LEU A 74 -2.60 19.82 9.82
C LEU A 74 -3.36 21.00 10.44
N ASP A 75 -2.71 21.76 11.32
CA ASP A 75 -3.32 22.91 12.02
C ASP A 75 -4.66 22.59 12.71
N GLY A 76 -4.80 21.36 13.22
CA GLY A 76 -6.03 20.89 13.87
C GLY A 76 -7.18 20.55 12.92
N GLN A 77 -7.01 20.71 11.60
CA GLN A 77 -7.99 20.32 10.59
C GLN A 77 -7.66 18.96 9.96
N HIS A 78 -8.70 18.22 9.59
CA HIS A 78 -8.58 16.99 8.82
C HIS A 78 -8.47 17.31 7.33
N LEU A 79 -7.40 16.84 6.69
CA LEU A 79 -7.21 17.04 5.26
C LEU A 79 -7.84 15.89 4.47
N TYR A 80 -8.55 16.21 3.39
CA TYR A 80 -9.04 15.21 2.45
C TYR A 80 -8.01 15.00 1.36
N VAL A 81 -7.32 13.86 1.36
CA VAL A 81 -6.26 13.55 0.40
C VAL A 81 -6.68 12.41 -0.49
N LYS A 82 -6.60 12.61 -1.81
CA LYS A 82 -6.90 11.60 -2.84
C LYS A 82 -5.94 11.72 -4.02
N ARG A 83 -5.92 10.71 -4.90
CA ARG A 83 -5.19 10.83 -6.17
C ARG A 83 -5.83 11.91 -7.05
N ALA A 84 -5.02 12.70 -7.74
CA ALA A 84 -5.53 13.68 -8.67
C ALA A 84 -6.01 12.98 -9.94
N ILE A 85 -7.30 13.12 -10.25
CA ILE A 85 -7.88 12.63 -11.49
C ILE A 85 -8.32 13.83 -12.31
N GLN A 86 -7.74 13.97 -13.51
CA GLN A 86 -8.20 14.98 -14.46
C GLN A 86 -9.52 14.53 -15.08
N PHE A 87 -10.48 15.44 -15.16
CA PHE A 87 -11.72 15.21 -15.88
C PHE A 87 -11.51 15.46 -17.38
N ASN A 88 -12.08 14.59 -18.20
CA ASN A 88 -12.14 14.74 -19.65
C ASN A 88 -13.49 14.20 -20.16
N ALA A 89 -13.68 14.15 -21.48
CA ALA A 89 -14.93 13.63 -22.06
C ALA A 89 -15.22 12.17 -21.65
N ASP A 90 -14.17 11.37 -21.46
CA ASP A 90 -14.26 9.96 -21.07
C ASP A 90 -14.41 9.78 -19.54
N TYR A 91 -14.17 10.83 -18.76
CA TYR A 91 -14.23 10.83 -17.31
C TYR A 91 -14.90 12.12 -16.79
N PRO A 92 -16.25 12.17 -16.81
CA PRO A 92 -16.98 13.35 -16.36
C PRO A 92 -16.72 13.66 -14.89
N ARG A 93 -16.90 14.93 -14.53
CA ARG A 93 -16.62 15.51 -13.19
C ARG A 93 -17.26 14.72 -12.03
N GLU A 94 -18.36 14.03 -12.29
CA GLU A 94 -19.05 13.18 -11.33
C GLU A 94 -18.27 11.95 -10.86
N HIS A 95 -17.22 11.53 -11.59
CA HIS A 95 -16.32 10.46 -11.15
C HIS A 95 -15.09 10.98 -10.37
N ILE A 96 -15.03 12.29 -10.07
CA ILE A 96 -14.03 12.87 -9.17
C ILE A 96 -14.34 12.54 -7.70
N ASP A 97 -15.61 12.27 -7.38
CA ASP A 97 -16.06 11.94 -6.04
C ASP A 97 -15.42 10.62 -5.58
N SER A 98 -15.03 10.52 -4.30
CA SER A 98 -14.47 9.29 -3.74
C SER A 98 -15.53 8.18 -3.74
N SER A 99 -15.20 7.03 -4.32
CA SER A 99 -16.05 5.84 -4.36
C SER A 99 -15.17 4.62 -4.15
N ARG A 100 -15.69 3.67 -3.38
CA ARG A 100 -15.05 2.37 -3.13
C ARG A 100 -15.48 1.30 -4.11
N ASP A 101 -16.40 1.67 -5.00
CA ASP A 101 -17.08 0.74 -5.87
C ASP A 101 -16.65 1.01 -7.32
N LEU A 102 -16.29 -0.07 -8.00
CA LEU A 102 -15.97 -0.11 -9.42
C LEU A 102 -17.04 -0.91 -10.16
N MET A 103 -17.46 -0.38 -11.31
CA MET A 103 -18.34 -1.03 -12.25
C MET A 103 -17.53 -1.44 -13.47
N ILE A 104 -17.61 -2.70 -13.86
CA ILE A 104 -16.99 -3.20 -15.09
C ILE A 104 -18.13 -3.59 -16.00
N VAL A 105 -18.34 -2.83 -17.08
CA VAL A 105 -19.40 -3.11 -18.03
C VAL A 105 -19.04 -4.36 -18.82
N VAL A 106 -19.96 -5.33 -18.83
CA VAL A 106 -19.78 -6.60 -19.52
C VAL A 106 -20.58 -6.53 -20.81
N ASP A 107 -19.89 -6.35 -21.93
CA ASP A 107 -20.50 -6.49 -23.26
C ASP A 107 -20.00 -7.77 -23.91
N SER A 108 -20.92 -8.67 -24.24
CA SER A 108 -20.64 -9.86 -25.05
C SER A 108 -19.57 -10.82 -24.48
N ILE A 109 -19.25 -10.69 -23.18
CA ILE A 109 -18.34 -11.58 -22.44
C ILE A 109 -19.17 -12.57 -21.63
N ASN A 110 -18.82 -13.86 -21.71
CA ASN A 110 -19.39 -14.88 -20.83
C ASN A 110 -18.75 -14.78 -19.45
N VAL A 111 -19.53 -14.38 -18.44
CA VAL A 111 -19.08 -14.23 -17.06
C VAL A 111 -19.52 -15.43 -16.25
N ASP A 112 -18.66 -16.44 -16.19
CA ASP A 112 -18.82 -17.59 -15.30
C ASP A 112 -18.10 -17.37 -13.95
N GLU A 113 -18.25 -18.33 -13.04
CA GLU A 113 -17.62 -18.25 -11.72
C GLU A 113 -16.09 -18.26 -11.80
N LYS A 114 -15.52 -18.94 -12.80
CA LYS A 114 -14.07 -18.97 -13.05
C LYS A 114 -13.56 -17.60 -13.47
N PHE A 115 -14.27 -16.91 -14.36
CA PHE A 115 -13.98 -15.54 -14.77
C PHE A 115 -14.02 -14.60 -13.56
N LEU A 116 -15.08 -14.65 -12.75
CA LEU A 116 -15.20 -13.84 -11.53
C LEU A 116 -14.08 -14.11 -10.53
N LYS A 117 -13.66 -15.38 -10.38
CA LYS A 117 -12.53 -15.75 -9.51
C LYS A 117 -11.22 -15.14 -9.99
N GLY A 118 -10.88 -15.28 -11.27
CA GLY A 118 -9.66 -14.70 -11.80
C GLY A 118 -9.69 -13.16 -11.80
N LEU A 119 -10.87 -12.56 -12.00
CA LEU A 119 -11.05 -11.12 -11.90
C LEU A 119 -10.83 -10.62 -10.46
N ARG A 120 -11.32 -11.37 -9.45
CA ARG A 120 -11.00 -11.13 -8.04
C ARG A 120 -9.50 -11.17 -7.80
N GLU A 121 -8.81 -12.20 -8.28
CA GLU A 121 -7.35 -12.32 -8.13
C GLU A 121 -6.62 -11.14 -8.79
N TYR A 122 -7.02 -10.76 -10.00
CA TYR A 122 -6.46 -9.60 -10.71
C TYR A 122 -6.61 -8.31 -9.91
N PHE A 123 -7.82 -7.98 -9.46
CA PHE A 123 -8.09 -6.75 -8.71
C PHE A 123 -7.58 -6.79 -7.26
N SER A 124 -7.36 -7.97 -6.68
CA SER A 124 -6.75 -8.09 -5.34
C SER A 124 -5.32 -7.57 -5.31
N SER A 125 -4.62 -7.54 -6.45
CA SER A 125 -3.30 -6.89 -6.55
C SER A 125 -3.37 -5.38 -6.27
N TYR A 126 -4.56 -4.77 -6.43
CA TYR A 126 -4.78 -3.37 -6.11
C TYR A 126 -5.12 -3.13 -4.63
N GLY A 127 -5.55 -4.13 -3.88
CA GLY A 127 -5.82 -4.03 -2.45
C GLY A 127 -7.00 -4.89 -2.02
N THR A 128 -7.43 -4.69 -0.77
CA THR A 128 -8.46 -5.52 -0.15
C THR A 128 -9.82 -5.34 -0.81
N LEU A 129 -10.34 -6.44 -1.35
CA LEU A 129 -11.69 -6.54 -1.93
C LEU A 129 -12.70 -6.98 -0.87
N TYR A 130 -13.86 -6.35 -0.85
CA TYR A 130 -15.03 -6.80 -0.09
C TYR A 130 -16.01 -7.58 -0.96
N ALA A 131 -16.15 -7.21 -2.23
CA ALA A 131 -17.01 -7.92 -3.16
C ALA A 131 -16.48 -7.89 -4.59
N CYS A 132 -16.82 -8.93 -5.34
CA CYS A 132 -16.76 -8.95 -6.79
C CYS A 132 -17.91 -9.83 -7.27
N LYS A 133 -18.95 -9.22 -7.82
CA LYS A 133 -20.22 -9.88 -8.10
C LYS A 133 -20.72 -9.50 -9.49
N TYR A 134 -21.25 -10.48 -10.21
CA TYR A 134 -21.98 -10.22 -11.44
C TYR A 134 -23.37 -9.66 -11.09
N CYS A 135 -23.75 -8.60 -11.80
CA CYS A 135 -25.01 -7.90 -11.65
C CYS A 135 -25.70 -7.85 -13.02
N HIS A 136 -26.96 -8.29 -13.03
CA HIS A 136 -27.83 -8.23 -14.20
C HIS A 136 -28.84 -7.10 -14.00
N GLU A 137 -28.79 -6.09 -14.87
CA GLU A 137 -29.76 -5.00 -14.88
C GLU A 137 -30.53 -5.00 -16.20
N VAL A 138 -31.71 -4.37 -16.20
CA VAL A 138 -32.65 -4.37 -17.35
C VAL A 138 -32.00 -3.95 -18.67
N ASN A 139 -30.99 -3.09 -18.61
CA ASN A 139 -30.39 -2.47 -19.80
C ASN A 139 -28.97 -2.92 -20.10
N PHE A 140 -28.24 -3.47 -19.12
CA PHE A 140 -26.85 -3.88 -19.30
C PHE A 140 -26.40 -4.76 -18.14
N ASP A 141 -25.42 -5.60 -18.41
CA ASP A 141 -24.79 -6.43 -17.39
C ASP A 141 -23.46 -5.82 -16.99
N TYR A 142 -23.13 -5.95 -15.72
CA TYR A 142 -21.87 -5.43 -15.19
C TYR A 142 -21.37 -6.28 -14.03
N ILE A 143 -20.09 -6.14 -13.74
CA ILE A 143 -19.47 -6.69 -12.54
C ILE A 143 -19.23 -5.55 -11.57
N LEU A 144 -19.78 -5.66 -10.37
CA LEU A 144 -19.51 -4.76 -9.26
C LEU A 144 -18.29 -5.28 -8.50
N VAL A 145 -17.30 -4.41 -8.31
CA VAL A 145 -16.11 -4.68 -7.50
C VAL A 145 -16.05 -3.65 -6.36
N GLU A 146 -16.20 -4.11 -5.12
CA GLU A 146 -16.18 -3.26 -3.93
C GLU A 146 -14.83 -3.40 -3.21
N PHE A 147 -14.18 -2.29 -2.93
CA PHE A 147 -12.90 -2.21 -2.22
C PHE A 147 -13.08 -1.72 -0.79
N ALA A 148 -12.08 -1.99 0.05
CA ALA A 148 -12.05 -1.48 1.41
C ALA A 148 -11.94 0.05 1.47
N ASP A 149 -11.21 0.66 0.53
CA ASP A 149 -10.94 2.10 0.47
C ASP A 149 -11.11 2.64 -0.98
N TYR A 150 -11.23 3.95 -1.12
CA TYR A 150 -11.44 4.59 -2.44
C TYR A 150 -10.14 4.79 -3.22
N ASP A 151 -8.98 4.75 -2.55
CA ASP A 151 -7.68 4.90 -3.22
C ASP A 151 -7.43 3.79 -4.24
N GLN A 152 -7.84 2.55 -3.93
CA GLN A 152 -7.68 1.44 -4.86
C GLN A 152 -8.45 1.69 -6.15
N VAL A 153 -9.67 2.23 -6.03
CA VAL A 153 -10.51 2.60 -7.17
C VAL A 153 -9.86 3.71 -7.98
N ASP A 154 -9.40 4.79 -7.34
CA ASP A 154 -8.71 5.88 -8.03
C ASP A 154 -7.45 5.41 -8.77
N ARG A 155 -6.69 4.52 -8.13
CA ARG A 155 -5.50 3.91 -8.73
C ARG A 155 -5.84 3.08 -9.96
N ILE A 156 -6.88 2.25 -9.89
CA ILE A 156 -7.34 1.44 -11.02
C ILE A 156 -7.75 2.36 -12.17
N ILE A 157 -8.57 3.39 -11.92
CA ILE A 157 -8.98 4.33 -12.97
C ILE A 157 -7.76 5.00 -13.65
N LEU A 158 -6.72 5.34 -12.89
CA LEU A 158 -5.51 5.96 -13.42
C LEU A 158 -4.59 4.98 -14.18
N ASP A 159 -4.71 3.68 -13.93
CA ASP A 159 -3.89 2.62 -14.53
C ASP A 159 -4.51 2.03 -15.81
N LYS A 160 -5.66 2.54 -16.26
CA LYS A 160 -6.27 2.17 -17.54
C LYS A 160 -5.29 2.31 -18.71
N PRO A 161 -5.41 1.46 -19.75
CA PRO A 161 -6.41 0.40 -19.92
C PRO A 161 -6.08 -0.88 -19.14
N HIS A 162 -7.12 -1.66 -18.78
CA HIS A 162 -6.97 -2.96 -18.13
C HIS A 162 -7.33 -4.09 -19.09
N TYR A 163 -6.56 -5.16 -19.07
CA TYR A 163 -6.82 -6.37 -19.84
C TYR A 163 -6.92 -7.58 -18.92
N PHE A 164 -7.92 -8.43 -19.17
CA PHE A 164 -8.10 -9.69 -18.47
C PHE A 164 -8.61 -10.77 -19.42
N ASN A 165 -7.87 -11.89 -19.54
CA ASN A 165 -8.13 -12.94 -20.53
C ASN A 165 -8.30 -12.40 -21.96
N ASP A 166 -7.40 -11.51 -22.39
CA ASP A 166 -7.40 -10.81 -23.69
C ASP A 166 -8.59 -9.86 -23.94
N TYR A 167 -9.50 -9.70 -22.98
CA TYR A 167 -10.55 -8.68 -23.03
C TYR A 167 -10.07 -7.38 -22.40
N GLU A 168 -10.26 -6.26 -23.13
CA GLU A 168 -10.15 -4.94 -22.54
C GLU A 168 -11.36 -4.71 -21.61
N LEU A 169 -11.07 -4.44 -20.34
CA LEU A 169 -12.11 -4.21 -19.34
C LEU A 169 -12.56 -2.75 -19.39
N ASN A 170 -13.86 -2.53 -19.61
CA ASN A 170 -14.47 -1.21 -19.47
C ASN A 170 -14.76 -0.91 -17.99
N VAL A 171 -13.72 -0.44 -17.29
CA VAL A 171 -13.77 -0.11 -15.86
C VAL A 171 -14.29 1.31 -15.66
N MET A 172 -15.26 1.51 -14.78
CA MET A 172 -15.83 2.80 -14.43
C MET A 172 -15.98 2.94 -12.92
N LYS A 173 -15.88 4.15 -12.40
CA LYS A 173 -16.14 4.42 -10.99
C LYS A 173 -17.65 4.42 -10.75
N CYS A 174 -18.14 3.62 -9.80
CA CYS A 174 -19.54 3.65 -9.42
C CYS A 174 -19.86 5.00 -8.78
N ILE A 175 -20.85 5.68 -9.34
CA ILE A 175 -21.46 6.84 -8.72
C ILE A 175 -22.59 6.29 -7.84
N SER A 176 -22.75 6.79 -6.61
CA SER A 176 -23.74 6.26 -5.65
C SER A 176 -25.12 6.05 -6.30
N ALA A 177 -25.86 5.02 -5.86
CA ALA A 177 -27.08 4.52 -6.50
C ALA A 177 -28.15 5.60 -6.80
N ASN A 178 -28.19 6.69 -6.03
CA ASN A 178 -29.07 7.84 -6.28
C ASN A 178 -28.76 8.59 -7.58
N LYS A 179 -27.51 8.55 -8.07
CA LYS A 179 -27.02 9.34 -9.21
C LYS A 179 -27.08 8.55 -10.54
N ILE A 180 -26.89 7.23 -10.50
CA ILE A 180 -27.11 6.32 -11.66
C ILE A 180 -28.57 6.39 -12.15
N LEU A 181 -29.53 6.51 -11.22
CA LEU A 181 -30.95 6.67 -11.55
C LEU A 181 -31.31 8.07 -12.08
N MET A 182 -30.50 9.11 -11.80
CA MET A 182 -30.77 10.50 -12.20
C MET A 182 -30.26 10.80 -13.63
N ASN A 183 -29.10 10.26 -14.04
CA ASN A 183 -28.53 10.52 -15.36
C ASN A 183 -29.34 9.92 -16.53
N LYS A 184 -30.22 8.94 -16.30
CA LYS A 184 -31.13 8.41 -17.32
C LYS A 184 -32.28 9.36 -17.72
N LYS A 185 -32.58 10.41 -16.94
CA LYS A 185 -33.64 11.39 -17.32
C LYS A 185 -33.14 12.54 -18.20
N TYR A 186 -31.84 12.77 -18.29
CA TYR A 186 -31.26 13.90 -19.04
C TYR A 186 -30.68 13.53 -20.40
N SER A 187 -30.41 12.25 -20.69
CA SER A 187 -29.98 11.83 -22.04
C SER A 187 -31.12 11.62 -23.05
N SER A 188 -32.37 11.81 -22.65
CA SER A 188 -33.54 11.73 -23.53
C SER A 188 -34.26 13.08 -23.65
N LYS A 189 -33.55 14.13 -24.08
CA LYS A 189 -34.12 15.33 -24.72
C LYS A 189 -33.01 16.11 -25.44
N GLU A 190 -33.12 16.16 -26.77
CA GLU A 190 -32.25 16.98 -27.64
C GLU A 190 -32.36 18.49 -27.33
N ASN A 191 -31.22 19.17 -27.52
CA ASN A 191 -31.03 20.57 -27.92
C ASN A 191 -32.10 21.60 -27.52
N SER A 192 -31.80 22.40 -26.50
CA SER A 192 -32.02 23.86 -26.56
C SER A 192 -31.18 24.58 -25.52
N SER A 193 -30.52 25.65 -25.96
CA SER A 193 -29.68 26.54 -25.17
C SER A 193 -30.41 27.08 -23.94
N ILE A 194 -29.79 27.07 -22.76
CA ILE A 194 -29.92 28.06 -21.69
C ILE A 194 -28.74 27.89 -20.70
N LYS A 195 -28.33 29.04 -20.15
CA LYS A 195 -27.13 29.32 -19.37
C LYS A 195 -27.10 28.66 -17.99
N GLN A 196 -25.87 28.62 -17.45
CA GLN A 196 -25.52 28.46 -16.03
C GLN A 196 -26.52 29.10 -15.09
N ASP A 197 -26.86 28.39 -14.00
CA ASP A 197 -26.78 28.95 -12.65
C ASP A 197 -26.52 27.80 -11.66
N SER A 198 -25.56 28.06 -10.78
CA SER A 198 -25.13 27.26 -9.63
C SER A 198 -26.27 27.10 -8.63
N ILE A 199 -26.49 25.87 -8.16
CA ILE A 199 -27.29 25.60 -6.97
C ILE A 199 -26.59 24.50 -6.16
N ASP A 200 -25.90 24.92 -5.10
CA ASP A 200 -25.66 24.12 -3.90
C ASP A 200 -27.02 23.85 -3.24
N ILE A 201 -27.38 22.59 -3.00
CA ILE A 201 -28.44 22.23 -2.06
C ILE A 201 -27.98 21.04 -1.21
N ASP A 202 -27.92 21.33 0.08
CA ASP A 202 -27.81 20.43 1.22
C ASP A 202 -28.67 19.17 1.10
N ASP A 203 -28.10 18.08 1.63
CA ASP A 203 -28.77 16.84 1.96
C ASP A 203 -29.87 17.08 3.01
N ASP A 204 -31.08 17.42 2.58
CA ASP A 204 -32.35 17.14 3.27
C ASP A 204 -33.50 17.59 2.36
N TYR A 205 -34.50 16.72 2.11
CA TYR A 205 -35.85 16.94 1.54
C TYR A 205 -36.24 15.90 0.47
N LYS A 206 -36.63 14.70 0.94
CA LYS A 206 -37.40 13.73 0.14
C LYS A 206 -38.59 13.17 0.94
N PHE A 207 -39.57 14.02 1.25
CA PHE A 207 -40.89 13.55 1.71
C PHE A 207 -42.11 14.39 1.24
N LEU A 208 -41.93 15.46 0.45
CA LEU A 208 -43.03 16.41 0.19
C LEU A 208 -43.53 16.51 -1.26
N ASN A 209 -43.29 15.49 -2.12
CA ASN A 209 -43.69 15.59 -3.53
C ASN A 209 -44.63 14.49 -4.04
N PHE A 210 -45.33 13.78 -3.15
CA PHE A 210 -46.39 12.84 -3.55
C PHE A 210 -47.78 13.49 -3.62
N GLU A 211 -47.99 14.65 -2.99
CA GLU A 211 -49.33 15.25 -2.84
C GLU A 211 -49.72 16.26 -3.93
N LEU A 212 -48.79 16.66 -4.81
CA LEU A 212 -49.05 17.70 -5.82
C LEU A 212 -49.47 17.18 -7.22
N ASN A 213 -49.42 15.86 -7.45
CA ASN A 213 -49.79 15.28 -8.76
C ASN A 213 -51.27 14.84 -8.90
N LEU A 214 -52.10 15.10 -7.89
CA LEU A 214 -53.54 14.77 -7.95
C LEU A 214 -54.42 15.90 -8.50
N LYS A 215 -53.90 17.11 -8.73
CA LYS A 215 -54.72 18.28 -9.13
C LYS A 215 -54.64 18.69 -10.61
N ASN A 216 -53.79 18.06 -11.42
CA ASN A 216 -53.53 18.51 -12.80
C ASN A 216 -53.90 17.51 -13.92
N ASN A 217 -54.93 16.68 -13.72
CA ASN A 217 -55.51 15.93 -14.84
C ASN A 217 -56.94 16.40 -15.13
N SER A 218 -57.05 17.25 -16.16
CA SER A 218 -58.26 17.73 -16.80
C SER A 218 -58.96 16.66 -17.68
N PHE A 219 -58.89 15.39 -17.28
CA PHE A 219 -59.37 14.27 -18.11
C PHE A 219 -60.35 13.37 -17.34
N LEU A 220 -61.55 13.89 -17.05
CA LEU A 220 -62.72 13.09 -16.69
C LEU A 220 -63.99 13.87 -17.07
N LYS A 221 -64.31 13.88 -18.37
CA LYS A 221 -65.69 14.03 -18.84
C LYS A 221 -66.13 12.67 -19.38
N LYS A 222 -67.23 12.18 -18.80
CA LYS A 222 -67.95 10.91 -19.02
C LYS A 222 -67.36 9.67 -18.37
N THR A 223 -67.89 9.32 -17.19
CA THR A 223 -68.21 7.94 -16.81
C THR A 223 -69.41 7.96 -15.87
N ASP A 224 -70.22 6.91 -15.97
CA ASP A 224 -71.57 6.76 -15.44
C ASP A 224 -71.69 6.96 -13.91
N LEU A 225 -72.87 7.36 -13.46
CA LEU A 225 -73.26 7.42 -12.04
C LEU A 225 -73.19 6.00 -11.44
N ILE A 226 -72.02 5.63 -10.92
CA ILE A 226 -71.83 4.42 -10.11
C ILE A 226 -72.63 4.63 -8.81
N SER A 227 -73.50 3.69 -8.46
CA SER A 227 -74.29 3.78 -7.22
C SER A 227 -73.38 3.89 -6.00
N GLU A 228 -73.74 4.76 -5.05
CA GLU A 228 -73.00 5.02 -3.80
C GLU A 228 -72.56 3.73 -3.09
N HIS A 229 -73.44 2.73 -3.08
CA HIS A 229 -73.19 1.40 -2.53
C HIS A 229 -72.07 0.60 -3.23
N LYS A 230 -71.79 0.82 -4.53
CA LYS A 230 -70.63 0.24 -5.22
C LYS A 230 -69.33 0.93 -4.80
N LEU A 231 -69.38 2.25 -4.58
CA LEU A 231 -68.23 3.02 -4.14
C LEU A 231 -67.84 2.66 -2.70
N GLU A 232 -68.83 2.52 -1.80
CA GLU A 232 -68.60 2.09 -0.41
C GLU A 232 -67.95 0.70 -0.32
N LYS A 233 -68.40 -0.25 -1.15
CA LYS A 233 -67.79 -1.59 -1.22
C LYS A 233 -66.35 -1.54 -1.69
N GLU A 234 -66.03 -0.68 -2.66
CA GLU A 234 -64.66 -0.56 -3.16
C GLU A 234 -63.76 0.16 -2.15
N VAL A 235 -64.27 1.17 -1.43
CA VAL A 235 -63.56 1.81 -0.32
C VAL A 235 -63.25 0.79 0.77
N HIS A 236 -64.22 -0.04 1.16
CA HIS A 236 -64.00 -1.08 2.17
C HIS A 236 -62.97 -2.13 1.71
N ARG A 237 -63.02 -2.50 0.43
CA ARG A 237 -62.03 -3.40 -0.18
C ARG A 237 -60.61 -2.81 -0.12
N LEU A 238 -60.46 -1.53 -0.48
CA LEU A 238 -59.18 -0.82 -0.45
C LEU A 238 -58.65 -0.64 0.97
N GLN A 239 -59.54 -0.36 1.95
CA GLN A 239 -59.15 -0.28 3.36
C GLN A 239 -58.63 -1.62 3.90
N ASN A 240 -59.27 -2.74 3.54
CA ASN A 240 -58.81 -4.07 3.95
C ASN A 240 -57.50 -4.45 3.25
N PHE A 241 -57.35 -4.09 1.96
CA PHE A 241 -56.09 -4.29 1.24
C PHE A 241 -54.93 -3.48 1.85
N LEU A 242 -55.19 -2.22 2.25
CA LEU A 242 -54.20 -1.39 2.91
C LEU A 242 -53.80 -1.95 4.28
N LYS A 243 -54.76 -2.46 5.06
CA LYS A 243 -54.47 -3.15 6.34
C LYS A 243 -53.56 -4.35 6.14
N GLN A 244 -53.83 -5.17 5.12
CA GLN A 244 -52.98 -6.32 4.80
C GLN A 244 -51.56 -5.88 4.44
N ILE A 245 -51.39 -4.84 3.62
CA ILE A 245 -50.07 -4.32 3.26
C ILE A 245 -49.31 -3.84 4.50
N ILE A 246 -49.98 -3.13 5.41
CA ILE A 246 -49.36 -2.64 6.65
C ILE A 246 -48.91 -3.81 7.53
N GLU A 247 -49.72 -4.86 7.62
CA GLU A 247 -49.42 -6.05 8.41
C GLU A 247 -48.24 -6.83 7.82
N ASP A 248 -48.23 -7.04 6.50
CA ASP A 248 -47.11 -7.66 5.78
C ASP A 248 -45.82 -6.85 5.94
N PHE A 249 -45.91 -5.52 5.89
CA PHE A 249 -44.76 -4.63 6.11
C PHE A 249 -44.23 -4.75 7.54
N ASN A 250 -45.12 -4.79 8.55
CA ASN A 250 -44.71 -4.93 9.94
C ASN A 250 -44.07 -6.29 10.23
N ILE A 251 -44.57 -7.37 9.64
CA ILE A 251 -43.96 -8.71 9.73
C ILE A 251 -42.55 -8.68 9.14
N LYS A 252 -42.41 -8.11 7.94
CA LYS A 252 -41.11 -8.04 7.25
C LYS A 252 -40.10 -7.17 8.00
N ARG A 253 -40.56 -6.05 8.58
CA ARG A 253 -39.72 -5.20 9.44
C ARG A 253 -39.23 -5.98 10.66
N LYS A 254 -40.12 -6.71 11.35
CA LYS A 254 -39.76 -7.49 12.53
C LYS A 254 -38.76 -8.61 12.19
N GLN A 255 -38.96 -9.32 11.09
CA GLN A 255 -38.00 -10.32 10.59
C GLN A 255 -36.62 -9.69 10.36
N LEU A 256 -36.56 -8.51 9.75
CA LEU A 256 -35.31 -7.81 9.48
C LEU A 256 -34.62 -7.35 10.78
N GLU A 257 -35.39 -6.91 11.78
CA GLU A 257 -34.88 -6.55 13.12
C GLU A 257 -34.30 -7.77 13.84
N ASP A 258 -35.00 -8.91 13.80
CA ASP A 258 -34.55 -10.17 14.41
C ASP A 258 -33.25 -10.68 13.74
N ASP A 259 -33.19 -10.66 12.40
CA ASP A 259 -32.00 -11.06 11.62
C ASP A 259 -30.80 -10.16 11.95
N CYS A 260 -31.01 -8.85 12.07
CA CYS A 260 -29.97 -7.89 12.43
C CYS A 260 -29.43 -8.14 13.85
N CYS A 261 -30.32 -8.44 14.80
CA CYS A 261 -29.93 -8.77 16.17
C CYS A 261 -29.11 -10.07 16.25
N GLU A 262 -29.45 -11.08 15.45
CA GLU A 262 -28.68 -12.33 15.38
C GLU A 262 -27.28 -12.09 14.78
N GLN A 263 -27.19 -11.29 13.71
CA GLN A 263 -25.91 -10.92 13.11
C GLN A 263 -25.02 -10.15 14.09
N LEU A 264 -25.59 -9.20 14.83
CA LEU A 264 -24.86 -8.44 15.87
C LEU A 264 -24.34 -9.35 16.99
N ARG A 265 -25.12 -10.35 17.44
CA ARG A 265 -24.63 -11.33 18.42
C ARG A 265 -23.44 -12.12 17.91
N LYS A 266 -23.51 -12.64 16.68
CA LYS A 266 -22.41 -13.38 16.07
C LYS A 266 -21.15 -12.53 15.93
N LEU A 267 -21.29 -11.25 15.57
CA LEU A 267 -20.17 -10.32 15.50
C LEU A 267 -19.54 -10.07 16.87
N ASN A 268 -20.34 -9.87 17.92
CA ASN A 268 -19.82 -9.69 19.28
C ASN A 268 -19.10 -10.94 19.80
N GLU A 269 -19.66 -12.14 19.60
CA GLU A 269 -18.99 -13.39 19.98
C GLU A 269 -17.64 -13.56 19.25
N ASN A 270 -17.55 -13.15 17.98
CA ASN A 270 -16.30 -13.17 17.23
C ASN A 270 -15.30 -12.12 17.74
N ALA A 271 -15.78 -10.94 18.14
CA ALA A 271 -14.94 -9.91 18.75
C ALA A 271 -14.34 -10.40 20.07
N ASP A 272 -15.13 -11.03 20.94
CA ASP A 272 -14.67 -11.61 22.21
C ASP A 272 -13.61 -12.71 21.99
N LYS A 273 -13.84 -13.60 21.02
CA LYS A 273 -12.86 -14.63 20.64
C LYS A 273 -11.56 -14.03 20.11
N THR A 274 -11.66 -12.98 19.30
CA THR A 274 -10.48 -12.28 18.74
C THR A 274 -9.68 -11.61 19.84
N HIS A 275 -10.36 -10.98 20.79
CA HIS A 275 -9.71 -10.36 21.95
C HIS A 275 -9.01 -11.40 22.83
N GLN A 276 -9.65 -12.56 23.08
CA GLN A 276 -9.00 -13.64 23.82
C GLN A 276 -7.75 -14.17 23.10
N LEU A 277 -7.85 -14.41 21.79
CA LEU A 277 -6.71 -14.87 20.99
C LEU A 277 -5.55 -13.86 21.01
N GLN A 278 -5.87 -12.57 20.97
CA GLN A 278 -4.87 -11.50 21.07
C GLN A 278 -4.17 -11.50 22.43
N GLN A 279 -4.93 -11.65 23.53
CA GLN A 279 -4.33 -11.76 24.86
C GLN A 279 -3.41 -12.97 25.01
N ASP A 280 -3.83 -14.12 24.46
CA ASP A 280 -3.03 -15.35 24.50
C ASP A 280 -1.71 -15.16 23.69
N LEU A 281 -1.79 -14.52 22.53
CA LEU A 281 -0.63 -14.21 21.68
C LEU A 281 0.34 -13.22 22.38
N GLU A 282 -0.18 -12.19 23.05
CA GLU A 282 0.63 -11.22 23.80
C GLU A 282 1.36 -11.88 24.98
N GLN A 283 0.71 -12.84 25.67
CA GLN A 283 1.35 -13.62 26.72
C GLN A 283 2.46 -14.52 26.17
N GLU A 284 2.25 -15.16 25.03
CA GLU A 284 3.24 -16.02 24.40
C GLU A 284 4.46 -15.21 23.91
N TYR A 285 4.21 -14.07 23.26
CA TYR A 285 5.26 -13.14 22.85
C TYR A 285 6.08 -12.63 24.04
N SER A 286 5.43 -12.30 25.14
CA SER A 286 6.11 -11.84 26.37
C SER A 286 7.04 -12.92 26.94
N LYS A 287 6.63 -14.19 26.91
CA LYS A 287 7.49 -15.31 27.36
C LYS A 287 8.71 -15.47 26.45
N LEU A 288 8.50 -15.44 25.14
CA LEU A 288 9.57 -15.57 24.15
C LEU A 288 10.59 -14.43 24.25
N LEU A 289 10.12 -13.20 24.53
CA LEU A 289 10.98 -12.03 24.69
C LEU A 289 11.93 -12.18 25.89
N VAL A 290 11.41 -12.66 27.03
CA VAL A 290 12.22 -12.93 28.23
C VAL A 290 13.27 -14.01 27.95
N GLU A 291 12.90 -15.07 27.23
CA GLU A 291 13.82 -16.14 26.85
C GLU A 291 14.92 -15.62 25.91
N TYR A 292 14.56 -14.81 24.91
CA TYR A 292 15.51 -14.18 24.00
C TYR A 292 16.49 -13.25 24.73
N GLU A 293 16.01 -12.41 25.64
CA GLU A 293 16.87 -11.51 26.42
C GLU A 293 17.85 -12.29 27.31
N SER A 294 17.40 -13.40 27.90
CA SER A 294 18.26 -14.31 28.67
C SER A 294 19.36 -14.93 27.81
N LEU A 295 19.00 -15.46 26.65
CA LEU A 295 19.95 -16.08 25.71
C LEU A 295 20.95 -15.07 25.15
N LYS A 296 20.50 -13.84 24.92
CA LYS A 296 21.37 -12.76 24.45
C LYS A 296 22.46 -12.44 25.49
N LEU A 297 22.08 -12.30 26.76
CA LEU A 297 23.03 -12.07 27.86
C LEU A 297 24.01 -13.24 28.02
N GLU A 298 23.54 -14.48 27.88
CA GLU A 298 24.39 -15.67 27.93
C GLU A 298 25.42 -15.68 26.79
N ASN A 299 25.02 -15.33 25.57
CA ASN A 299 25.93 -15.23 24.43
C ASN A 299 26.94 -14.09 24.59
N GLU A 300 26.53 -12.93 25.11
CA GLU A 300 27.43 -11.82 25.40
C GLU A 300 28.51 -12.24 26.42
N ALA A 301 28.10 -12.92 27.50
CA ALA A 301 29.04 -13.45 28.50
C ALA A 301 30.00 -14.50 27.92
N LEU A 302 29.50 -15.40 27.07
CA LEU A 302 30.33 -16.40 26.41
C LEU A 302 31.36 -15.77 25.46
N ASN A 303 30.96 -14.72 24.74
CA ASN A 303 31.85 -13.98 23.85
C ASN A 303 32.94 -13.23 24.63
N GLU A 304 32.60 -12.61 25.76
CA GLU A 304 33.61 -12.01 26.66
C GLU A 304 34.60 -13.05 27.18
N GLN A 305 34.12 -14.23 27.59
CA GLN A 305 34.97 -15.32 28.04
C GLN A 305 35.90 -15.83 26.92
N TYR A 306 35.40 -15.92 25.69
CA TYR A 306 36.19 -16.30 24.52
C TYR A 306 37.33 -15.30 24.26
N ILE A 307 37.02 -14.00 24.27
CA ILE A 307 38.02 -12.92 24.07
C ILE A 307 39.11 -12.98 25.15
N MET A 308 38.73 -13.17 26.41
CA MET A 308 39.70 -13.27 27.50
C MET A 308 40.65 -14.46 27.33
N THR A 309 40.12 -15.60 26.85
CA THR A 309 40.92 -16.81 26.59
C THR A 309 41.88 -16.60 25.41
N GLU A 310 41.45 -15.91 24.34
CA GLU A 310 42.34 -15.56 23.22
C GLU A 310 43.47 -14.62 23.64
N LEU A 311 43.18 -13.62 24.49
CA LEU A 311 44.19 -12.71 25.01
C LEU A 311 45.23 -13.44 25.87
N GLU A 312 44.79 -14.33 26.77
CA GLU A 312 45.70 -15.17 27.55
C GLU A 312 46.60 -16.04 26.65
N ASN A 313 46.03 -16.67 25.62
CA ASN A 313 46.80 -17.47 24.65
C ASN A 313 47.81 -16.63 23.86
N PHE A 314 47.46 -15.39 23.51
CA PHE A 314 48.37 -14.46 22.84
C PHE A 314 49.54 -14.06 23.74
N GLU A 315 49.27 -13.71 25.01
CA GLU A 315 50.31 -13.37 25.99
C GLU A 315 51.27 -14.54 26.21
N ILE A 316 50.73 -15.76 26.34
CA ILE A 316 51.54 -16.98 26.47
C ILE A 316 52.43 -17.17 25.24
N THR A 317 51.89 -17.01 24.03
CA THR A 317 52.64 -17.16 22.78
C THR A 317 53.79 -16.14 22.68
N SER A 318 53.50 -14.87 22.97
CA SER A 318 54.51 -13.81 22.99
C SER A 318 55.64 -14.09 23.99
N TYR A 319 55.30 -14.66 25.16
CA TYR A 319 56.30 -15.00 26.17
C TYR A 319 57.23 -16.13 25.68
N TYR A 320 56.68 -17.18 25.06
CA TYR A 320 57.49 -18.25 24.48
C TYR A 320 58.40 -17.77 23.34
N GLU A 321 57.91 -16.85 22.50
CA GLU A 321 58.73 -16.26 21.43
C GLU A 321 59.93 -15.46 21.99
N GLN A 322 59.73 -14.69 23.06
CA GLN A 322 60.82 -13.97 23.72
C GLN A 322 61.90 -14.92 24.25
N ILE A 323 61.51 -16.01 24.93
CA ILE A 323 62.45 -17.03 25.41
C ILE A 323 63.24 -17.61 24.25
N LEU A 324 62.57 -17.92 23.13
CA LEU A 324 63.21 -18.50 21.95
C LEU A 324 64.24 -17.54 21.32
N ILE A 325 63.95 -16.24 21.31
CA ILE A 325 64.86 -15.21 20.82
C ILE A 325 66.10 -15.11 21.71
N GLU A 326 65.92 -15.09 23.04
CA GLU A 326 67.04 -15.05 23.98
C GLU A 326 67.94 -16.29 23.86
N GLU A 327 67.34 -17.47 23.68
CA GLU A 327 68.09 -18.70 23.52
C GLU A 327 68.91 -18.69 22.23
N LYS A 328 68.31 -18.30 21.09
CA LYS A 328 69.02 -18.12 19.82
C LYS A 328 70.15 -17.10 19.91
N ALA A 329 69.93 -15.99 20.63
CA ALA A 329 70.96 -14.98 20.84
C ALA A 329 72.15 -15.53 21.63
N LYS A 330 71.90 -16.33 22.68
CA LYS A 330 72.95 -17.03 23.44
C LYS A 330 73.71 -18.02 22.55
N THR A 331 73.01 -18.83 21.76
CA THR A 331 73.66 -19.78 20.84
C THR A 331 74.55 -19.07 19.82
N ALA A 332 74.05 -17.98 19.22
CA ALA A 332 74.82 -17.18 18.26
C ALA A 332 76.06 -16.53 18.90
N GLN A 333 75.96 -16.07 20.15
CA GLN A 333 77.13 -15.58 20.90
C GLN A 333 78.18 -16.67 21.11
N TYR A 334 77.77 -17.87 21.53
CA TYR A 334 78.68 -19.00 21.68
C TYR A 334 79.34 -19.41 20.35
N GLU A 335 78.58 -19.43 19.25
CA GLU A 335 79.11 -19.72 17.92
C GLU A 335 80.10 -18.66 17.44
N ALA A 336 79.83 -17.38 17.70
CA ALA A 336 80.73 -16.28 17.38
C ALA A 336 82.04 -16.38 18.15
N GLU A 337 81.99 -16.61 19.47
CA GLU A 337 83.17 -16.81 20.31
C GLU A 337 84.01 -18.02 19.86
N TYR A 338 83.33 -19.11 19.50
CA TYR A 338 83.99 -20.32 18.99
C TYR A 338 84.68 -20.05 17.64
N THR A 339 84.01 -19.32 16.75
CA THR A 339 84.55 -18.93 15.44
C THR A 339 85.76 -18.00 15.58
N GLU A 340 85.71 -17.03 16.50
CA GLU A 340 86.83 -16.12 16.77
C GLU A 340 88.05 -16.89 17.31
N LYS A 341 87.83 -17.83 18.24
CA LYS A 341 88.90 -18.73 18.73
C LYS A 341 89.52 -19.57 17.60
N LEU A 342 88.70 -20.11 16.70
CA LEU A 342 89.19 -20.84 15.53
C LEU A 342 90.00 -19.94 14.59
N GLN A 343 89.53 -18.73 14.30
CA GLN A 343 90.25 -17.78 13.43
C GLN A 343 91.61 -17.36 14.01
N LEU A 344 91.69 -17.18 15.34
CA LEU A 344 92.95 -16.90 16.04
C LEU A 344 93.94 -18.07 15.96
N LEU A 345 93.45 -19.31 16.03
CA LEU A 345 94.27 -20.51 15.83
C LEU A 345 94.84 -20.58 14.41
N TYR A 346 94.01 -20.34 13.38
CA TYR A 346 94.46 -20.38 11.97
C TYR A 346 95.33 -19.18 11.55
N LYS A 347 95.23 -18.02 12.22
CA LYS A 347 96.10 -16.85 11.95
C LYS A 347 97.56 -17.06 12.36
N ASN A 348 97.82 -17.99 13.27
CA ASN A 348 99.17 -18.32 13.71
C ASN A 348 99.90 -19.31 12.78
N ASP A 349 99.23 -19.83 11.73
CA ASP A 349 99.75 -20.90 10.87
C ASP A 349 99.96 -20.53 9.38
N SER A 350 99.88 -19.25 8.96
CA SER A 350 100.04 -18.91 7.53
C SER A 350 101.29 -18.07 7.18
N HIS A 351 102.27 -18.71 6.54
CA HIS A 351 103.11 -18.13 5.47
C HIS A 351 102.57 -18.55 4.08
N PRO A 352 102.85 -17.78 3.00
CA PRO A 352 101.99 -17.75 1.81
C PRO A 352 102.40 -18.76 0.72
N SER A 353 101.42 -19.32 -0.01
CA SER A 353 101.65 -19.78 -1.38
C SER A 353 100.39 -19.70 -2.25
N SER A 354 100.64 -19.29 -3.48
CA SER A 354 99.74 -18.99 -4.59
C SER A 354 99.37 -20.23 -5.41
N SER A 355 98.17 -20.28 -6.00
CA SER A 355 97.96 -20.26 -7.48
C SER A 355 96.56 -20.75 -7.92
N SER A 356 95.91 -19.87 -8.68
CA SER A 356 94.98 -20.03 -9.82
C SER A 356 94.27 -21.38 -10.13
N CYS A 357 92.95 -21.32 -10.28
CA CYS A 357 92.27 -21.69 -11.55
C CYS A 357 90.87 -21.02 -11.64
N SER A 358 90.39 -20.82 -12.87
CA SER A 358 89.49 -19.76 -13.35
C SER A 358 88.07 -20.21 -13.71
N THR A 359 87.11 -19.27 -13.60
CA THR A 359 85.91 -19.01 -14.46
C THR A 359 84.81 -20.10 -14.55
N ASN A 360 83.50 -19.85 -14.40
CA ASN A 360 82.66 -18.84 -15.06
C ASN A 360 81.31 -18.59 -14.34
N ALA A 361 80.74 -17.41 -14.66
CA ALA A 361 79.43 -16.81 -14.38
C ALA A 361 78.20 -17.76 -14.32
N SER A 362 77.11 -17.44 -13.58
CA SER A 362 76.13 -16.41 -14.00
C SER A 362 75.11 -16.04 -12.90
N ARG A 363 74.73 -14.76 -12.88
CA ARG A 363 73.62 -14.15 -12.13
C ARG A 363 72.34 -14.13 -12.98
N THR A 364 71.18 -14.36 -12.37
CA THR A 364 69.83 -13.77 -12.67
C THR A 364 68.87 -14.29 -11.57
N SER A 365 68.43 -13.51 -10.58
CA SER A 365 67.34 -12.49 -10.54
C SER A 365 65.91 -13.05 -10.45
N THR A 366 65.22 -12.72 -9.34
CA THR A 366 63.75 -12.46 -9.16
C THR A 366 62.77 -13.62 -9.43
N SER A 367 61.63 -13.82 -8.75
CA SER A 367 60.82 -13.07 -7.77
C SER A 367 59.65 -13.94 -7.28
N LEU A 368 59.25 -13.76 -6.00
CA LEU A 368 57.88 -13.74 -5.43
C LEU A 368 56.80 -14.75 -5.88
N SER A 369 56.23 -15.51 -4.93
CA SER A 369 54.83 -15.35 -4.44
C SER A 369 54.45 -16.38 -3.32
N PRO A 370 53.43 -16.08 -2.48
CA PRO A 370 53.15 -16.74 -1.18
C PRO A 370 52.19 -17.95 -1.31
N PRO A 371 52.01 -18.76 -0.24
CA PRO A 371 51.16 -19.95 -0.27
C PRO A 371 49.68 -19.62 -0.05
N ALA A 372 48.81 -20.35 -0.77
CA ALA A 372 47.35 -20.27 -0.69
C ALA A 372 46.78 -21.16 0.43
N ILE A 373 45.69 -20.67 1.03
CA ILE A 373 44.78 -21.36 1.96
C ILE A 373 43.88 -22.31 1.15
N PRO A 374 43.53 -23.52 1.65
CA PRO A 374 42.52 -24.37 1.02
C PRO A 374 41.12 -24.11 1.62
N ASP A 375 40.16 -23.77 0.77
CA ASP A 375 38.73 -23.93 1.00
C ASP A 375 38.25 -25.16 0.22
N GLY A 376 37.48 -26.01 0.89
CA GLY A 376 36.70 -27.13 0.35
C GLY A 376 35.83 -27.64 1.51
N ASP A 377 34.58 -28.03 1.33
CA ASP A 377 33.73 -28.19 0.16
C ASP A 377 32.29 -28.13 0.69
N ASP A 378 31.39 -27.51 -0.09
CA ASP A 378 29.94 -27.75 0.01
C ASP A 378 29.59 -28.84 -1.00
N ASP A 379 29.12 -29.99 -0.50
CA ASP A 379 28.45 -31.02 -1.29
C ASP A 379 26.94 -30.92 -1.03
N ASP A 380 26.20 -30.70 -2.11
CA ASP A 380 24.73 -30.77 -2.20
C ASP A 380 24.24 -32.23 -2.12
N GLU A 381 23.21 -32.46 -1.29
CA GLU A 381 22.06 -33.33 -1.60
C GLU A 381 20.77 -32.82 -0.93
#